data_AF-A0A8J5IFN2-F1
#
_entry.id   AF-A0A8J5IFN2-F1
#
_cell.length_a   1.000
_cell.length_b   1.000
_cell.length_c   1.000
_cell.angle_alpha   90.00
_cell.angle_beta   90.00
_cell.angle_gamma   90.00
#
_symmetry.space_group_name_H-M   'P 1'
#
loop_
_entity.id
_entity.type
_entity.pdbx_description
1 polymer ?
#
loop_
_entity_poly.entity_id
_entity_poly.type
_entity_poly.pdbx_seq_one_letter_code
_entity_poly.pdbx_strand_id
1 'polypeptide(L)'
;MRYLAELVIYEKGVAAGNITRDVLEQTIRQILEEAGVGTTASAKEHSEHQQESSRNVHFWGGKFHFLPAKFEFPSADPLAAWMLWWFGNSTLGYPPLYRVTSRDLSSRHKASTLSEWATFVRHVTTEIESETGSAMPKIRTEAEAEKLFAIGINRLKLLPTIRARRGSQLQVSMFLRLVREAKKVANPNARSVPFRKRKRVKPGNTTVE
;
A
#
# COMPACT_ATOMS: atom_id res chain seq x y z
N MET A 1 -23.37 -0.01 -1.60
CA MET A 1 -23.06 -1.38 -1.12
C MET A 1 -24.30 -2.31 -1.06
N ARG A 2 -25.46 -1.95 -1.63
CA ARG A 2 -26.62 -2.86 -1.74
C ARG A 2 -26.59 -3.77 -2.98
N TYR A 3 -26.09 -3.26 -4.11
CA TYR A 3 -26.24 -3.95 -5.40
C TYR A 3 -25.17 -5.01 -5.75
N LEU A 4 -24.02 -5.05 -5.06
CA LEU A 4 -22.94 -5.99 -5.39
C LEU A 4 -23.06 -7.34 -4.65
N ALA A 5 -23.82 -7.40 -3.56
CA ALA A 5 -24.13 -8.66 -2.87
C ALA A 5 -25.27 -9.42 -3.57
N GLU A 6 -26.20 -8.73 -4.23
CA GLU A 6 -27.31 -9.36 -4.96
C GLU A 6 -26.82 -10.18 -6.17
N LEU A 7 -25.79 -9.71 -6.88
CA LEU A 7 -25.37 -10.30 -8.16
C LEU A 7 -24.58 -11.62 -8.01
N VAL A 8 -23.76 -11.76 -6.96
CA VAL A 8 -22.93 -12.97 -6.75
C VAL A 8 -23.77 -14.16 -6.25
N ILE A 9 -24.87 -13.87 -5.57
CA ILE A 9 -25.77 -14.86 -4.98
C ILE A 9 -26.76 -15.40 -6.03
N TYR A 10 -27.16 -14.54 -6.98
CA TYR A 10 -28.12 -14.89 -8.03
C TYR A 10 -27.63 -16.02 -8.95
N GLU A 11 -26.32 -16.08 -9.21
CA GLU A 11 -25.79 -16.91 -10.30
C GLU A 11 -25.40 -18.35 -9.91
N LYS A 12 -25.25 -18.66 -8.61
CA LYS A 12 -24.78 -20.01 -8.18
C LYS A 12 -25.63 -20.75 -7.14
N GLY A 13 -26.56 -20.09 -6.45
CA GLY A 13 -27.43 -20.75 -5.46
C GLY A 13 -28.92 -20.74 -5.81
N VAL A 14 -29.42 -19.65 -6.40
CA VAL A 14 -30.86 -19.45 -6.67
C VAL A 14 -31.28 -20.09 -8.01
N ALA A 15 -30.40 -20.10 -9.01
CA ALA A 15 -30.69 -20.67 -10.33
C ALA A 15 -30.91 -22.20 -10.34
N ALA A 16 -30.52 -22.91 -9.27
CA ALA A 16 -30.73 -24.36 -9.12
C ALA A 16 -32.03 -24.72 -8.37
N GLY A 17 -32.86 -23.74 -7.98
CA GLY A 17 -34.18 -23.99 -7.38
C GLY A 17 -34.18 -24.50 -5.92
N ASN A 18 -33.02 -24.68 -5.28
CA ASN A 18 -32.93 -25.35 -3.98
C ASN A 18 -32.92 -24.42 -2.77
N ILE A 19 -32.76 -23.10 -2.94
CA ILE A 19 -32.70 -22.14 -1.83
C ILE A 19 -33.51 -20.89 -2.21
N THR A 20 -34.56 -20.61 -1.43
CA THR A 20 -35.35 -19.38 -1.58
C THR A 20 -34.56 -18.19 -1.04
N ARG A 21 -34.82 -17.01 -1.61
CA ARG A 21 -34.23 -15.74 -1.17
C ARG A 21 -34.35 -15.54 0.35
N ASP A 22 -35.50 -15.88 0.90
CA ASP A 22 -35.82 -15.68 2.31
C ASP A 22 -34.95 -16.55 3.23
N VAL A 23 -34.69 -17.80 2.84
CA VAL A 23 -33.83 -18.73 3.59
C VAL A 23 -32.40 -18.21 3.64
N LEU A 24 -31.90 -17.67 2.53
CA LEU A 24 -30.58 -17.06 2.50
C LEU A 24 -30.50 -15.80 3.36
N GLU A 25 -31.49 -14.91 3.26
CA GLU A 25 -31.54 -13.69 4.08
C GLU A 25 -31.60 -14.02 5.57
N GLN A 26 -32.36 -15.04 5.96
CA GLN A 26 -32.40 -15.54 7.35
C GLN A 26 -31.07 -16.13 7.80
N THR A 27 -30.42 -16.94 6.96
CA THR A 27 -29.14 -17.58 7.30
C THR A 27 -28.04 -16.52 7.52
N ILE A 28 -28.00 -15.48 6.68
CA ILE A 28 -27.05 -14.38 6.84
C ILE A 28 -27.31 -13.61 8.14
N ARG A 29 -28.58 -13.31 8.45
CA ARG A 29 -28.95 -12.63 9.72
C ARG A 29 -28.53 -13.44 10.93
N GLN A 30 -28.79 -14.75 10.91
CA GLN A 30 -28.43 -15.66 11.98
C GLN A 30 -26.91 -15.71 12.21
N ILE A 31 -26.11 -15.84 11.14
CA ILE A 31 -24.64 -15.83 11.24
C ILE A 31 -24.13 -14.50 11.82
N LEU A 32 -24.73 -13.38 11.46
CA LEU A 32 -24.36 -12.06 11.98
C LEU A 32 -24.72 -11.90 13.45
N GLU A 33 -25.86 -12.44 13.88
CA GLU A 33 -26.27 -12.47 15.29
C GLU A 33 -25.38 -13.40 16.13
N GLU A 34 -25.09 -14.61 15.64
CA GLU A 34 -24.18 -15.56 16.28
C GLU A 34 -22.74 -15.02 16.40
N ALA A 35 -22.30 -14.22 15.43
CA ALA A 35 -21.02 -13.51 15.45
C ALA A 35 -21.01 -12.27 16.37
N GLY A 36 -22.12 -11.93 17.03
CA GLY A 36 -22.23 -10.76 17.91
C GLY A 36 -22.25 -9.42 17.18
N VAL A 37 -22.52 -9.40 15.87
CA VAL A 37 -22.51 -8.19 15.01
C VAL A 37 -23.88 -7.47 15.03
N GLY A 38 -24.83 -7.93 15.84
CA GLY A 38 -26.25 -7.56 15.75
C GLY A 38 -26.88 -6.78 16.92
N THR A 39 -26.12 -6.16 17.84
CA THR A 39 -26.72 -5.33 18.91
C THR A 39 -26.43 -3.85 18.72
N THR A 40 -27.48 -3.10 18.41
CA THR A 40 -27.57 -1.65 18.56
C THR A 40 -27.44 -1.28 20.04
N ALA A 41 -26.22 -1.10 20.53
CA ALA A 41 -25.95 -0.46 21.80
C ALA A 41 -25.67 1.03 21.57
N SER A 42 -26.70 1.84 21.87
CA SER A 42 -26.66 3.21 22.39
C SER A 42 -25.64 4.19 21.79
N ALA A 43 -26.18 5.25 21.20
CA ALA A 43 -25.51 6.53 21.06
C ALA A 43 -24.75 6.89 22.35
N LYS A 44 -23.42 6.82 22.29
CA LYS A 44 -22.53 7.59 23.13
C LYS A 44 -21.71 8.43 22.19
N GLU A 45 -21.98 9.73 22.24
CA GLU A 45 -21.15 10.78 21.69
C GLU A 45 -19.71 10.58 22.18
N HIS A 46 -18.87 10.08 21.30
CA HIS A 46 -17.45 10.37 21.33
C HIS A 46 -17.07 10.84 19.93
N SER A 47 -16.96 12.16 19.85
CA SER A 47 -16.24 12.89 18.83
C SER A 47 -14.88 12.25 18.59
N GLU A 48 -14.67 11.78 17.37
CA GLU A 48 -13.53 12.15 16.51
C GLU A 48 -13.76 11.41 15.20
N HIS A 49 -13.71 12.16 14.09
CA HIS A 49 -13.77 11.63 12.74
C HIS A 49 -12.70 10.55 12.53
N GLN A 50 -13.05 9.30 12.83
CA GLN A 50 -12.49 8.17 12.13
C GLN A 50 -13.21 8.14 10.80
N GLN A 51 -12.60 8.78 9.81
CA GLN A 51 -12.86 8.41 8.43
C GLN A 51 -12.37 6.97 8.32
N GLU A 52 -13.24 6.01 8.64
CA GLU A 52 -13.06 4.63 8.23
C GLU A 52 -12.92 4.69 6.72
N SER A 53 -11.66 4.70 6.25
CA SER A 53 -11.32 4.64 4.84
C SER A 53 -12.13 3.48 4.29
N SER A 54 -13.15 3.80 3.49
CA SER A 54 -14.06 2.85 2.89
C SER A 54 -13.25 1.65 2.45
N ARG A 55 -13.47 0.48 3.08
CA ARG A 55 -12.73 -0.75 2.81
C ARG A 55 -13.11 -1.21 1.41
N ASN A 56 -12.58 -0.54 0.40
CA ASN A 56 -12.82 -0.84 -0.99
C ASN A 56 -12.06 -2.14 -1.30
N VAL A 57 -12.83 -3.20 -1.50
CA VAL A 57 -12.31 -4.51 -1.88
C VAL A 57 -12.59 -4.70 -3.36
N HIS A 58 -11.57 -5.18 -4.07
CA HIS A 58 -11.61 -5.47 -5.49
C HIS A 58 -11.46 -6.97 -5.71
N PHE A 59 -12.22 -7.53 -6.67
CA PHE A 59 -12.12 -8.94 -7.02
C PHE A 59 -11.49 -9.09 -8.41
N TRP A 60 -10.34 -9.77 -8.47
CA TRP A 60 -9.66 -10.12 -9.71
C TRP A 60 -8.74 -11.32 -9.46
N GLY A 61 -8.39 -12.07 -10.51
CA GLY A 61 -7.56 -13.29 -10.35
C GLY A 61 -8.15 -14.34 -9.41
N GLY A 62 -9.47 -14.36 -9.23
CA GLY A 62 -10.18 -15.28 -8.33
C GLY A 62 -10.00 -14.98 -6.84
N LYS A 63 -9.50 -13.81 -6.45
CA LYS A 63 -9.22 -13.44 -5.06
C LYS A 63 -9.68 -12.01 -4.75
N PHE A 64 -9.86 -11.73 -3.47
CA PHE A 64 -10.13 -10.39 -2.97
C PHE A 64 -8.81 -9.63 -2.73
N HIS A 65 -8.80 -8.37 -3.13
CA HIS A 65 -7.63 -7.49 -3.12
C HIS A 65 -7.99 -6.11 -2.61
N PHE A 66 -7.04 -5.45 -1.96
CA PHE A 66 -7.19 -4.07 -1.49
C PHE A 66 -7.01 -3.01 -2.58
N LEU A 67 -6.50 -3.41 -3.75
CA LEU A 67 -6.26 -2.51 -4.88
C LEU A 67 -6.92 -3.08 -6.15
N PRO A 68 -7.39 -2.21 -7.06
CA PRO A 68 -7.91 -2.65 -8.34
C PRO A 68 -6.78 -3.23 -9.21
N ALA A 69 -7.10 -4.18 -10.10
CA ALA A 69 -6.10 -4.80 -10.98
C ALA A 69 -5.31 -3.78 -11.83
N LYS A 70 -5.98 -2.69 -12.21
CA LYS A 70 -5.43 -1.57 -12.98
C LYS A 70 -4.68 -0.51 -12.15
N PHE A 71 -4.49 -0.73 -10.85
CA PHE A 71 -3.73 0.18 -10.00
C PHE A 71 -2.32 0.38 -10.55
N GLU A 72 -1.86 1.62 -10.66
CA GLU A 72 -0.49 1.97 -11.01
C GLU A 72 0.12 2.82 -9.90
N PHE A 73 1.39 2.56 -9.61
CA PHE A 73 2.13 3.43 -8.69
C PHE A 73 2.39 4.77 -9.39
N PRO A 74 2.07 5.90 -8.73
CA PRO A 74 2.41 7.20 -9.29
C PRO A 74 3.93 7.35 -9.33
N SER A 75 4.41 8.15 -10.28
CA SER A 75 5.78 8.68 -10.21
C SER A 75 5.84 9.71 -9.08
N ALA A 76 6.05 9.23 -7.86
CA ALA A 76 6.05 10.03 -6.66
C ALA A 76 7.47 10.43 -6.23
N ASP A 77 7.60 11.66 -5.72
CA ASP A 77 8.74 12.04 -4.90
C ASP A 77 8.69 11.35 -3.51
N PRO A 78 9.79 11.35 -2.73
CA PRO A 78 9.84 10.79 -1.40
C PRO A 78 8.72 11.23 -0.46
N LEU A 79 8.31 12.50 -0.48
CA LEU A 79 7.27 13.01 0.41
C LEU A 79 5.90 12.47 -0.03
N ALA A 80 5.59 12.52 -1.31
CA ALA A 80 4.35 11.97 -1.86
C ALA A 80 4.25 10.45 -1.62
N ALA A 81 5.36 9.71 -1.75
CA ALA A 81 5.41 8.29 -1.43
C ALA A 81 5.21 8.03 0.07
N TRP A 82 5.79 8.86 0.94
CA TRP A 82 5.56 8.82 2.39
C TRP A 82 4.09 9.07 2.75
N MET A 83 3.45 10.06 2.14
CA MET A 83 2.04 10.35 2.34
C MET A 83 1.13 9.21 1.90
N LEU A 84 1.33 8.70 0.68
CA LEU A 84 0.61 7.55 0.16
C LEU A 84 0.81 6.31 1.03
N TRP A 85 1.99 6.15 1.65
CA TRP A 85 2.25 5.04 2.55
C TRP A 85 1.31 5.03 3.74
N TRP A 86 1.14 6.18 4.41
CA TRP A 86 0.38 6.30 5.66
C TRP A 86 -1.10 6.58 5.49
N PHE A 87 -1.48 7.35 4.46
CA PHE A 87 -2.86 7.80 4.25
C PHE A 87 -3.52 7.16 3.03
N GLY A 88 -2.73 6.62 2.10
CA GLY A 88 -3.25 6.12 0.83
C GLY A 88 -3.81 7.26 -0.01
N ASN A 89 -4.86 6.98 -0.79
CA ASN A 89 -5.56 8.01 -1.56
C ASN A 89 -7.07 7.81 -1.40
N SER A 90 -7.67 8.61 -0.52
CA SER A 90 -9.11 8.57 -0.23
C SER A 90 -9.97 8.89 -1.45
N THR A 91 -9.54 9.82 -2.32
CA THR A 91 -10.29 10.18 -3.53
C THR A 91 -10.42 9.03 -4.53
N LEU A 92 -9.37 8.22 -4.64
CA LEU A 92 -9.36 7.01 -5.48
C LEU A 92 -9.75 5.74 -4.72
N GLY A 93 -10.06 5.87 -3.42
CA GLY A 93 -10.42 4.75 -2.56
C GLY A 93 -9.28 3.78 -2.27
N TYR A 94 -8.02 4.21 -2.43
CA TYR A 94 -6.84 3.40 -2.15
C TYR A 94 -6.50 3.45 -0.65
N PRO A 95 -6.34 2.30 0.02
CA PRO A 95 -5.97 2.27 1.41
C PRO A 95 -4.51 2.74 1.59
N PRO A 96 -4.12 3.07 2.83
CA PRO A 96 -2.72 3.22 3.19
C PRO A 96 -1.87 2.07 2.68
N LEU A 97 -0.78 2.37 1.96
CA LEU A 97 0.00 1.32 1.30
C LEU A 97 0.71 0.38 2.28
N TYR A 98 0.89 0.76 3.56
CA TYR A 98 1.42 -0.16 4.58
C TYR A 98 0.50 -1.39 4.81
N ARG A 99 -0.77 -1.31 4.42
CA ARG A 99 -1.75 -2.42 4.51
C ARG A 99 -1.75 -3.32 3.27
N VAL A 100 -1.15 -2.85 2.18
CA VAL A 100 -1.13 -3.54 0.90
C VAL A 100 -0.02 -4.60 0.92
N THR A 101 -0.32 -5.79 0.40
CA THR A 101 0.66 -6.87 0.25
C THR A 101 0.98 -7.12 -1.22
N SER A 102 2.04 -7.90 -1.49
CA SER A 102 2.38 -8.30 -2.87
C SER A 102 1.26 -9.05 -3.59
N ARG A 103 0.34 -9.68 -2.83
CA ARG A 103 -0.84 -10.36 -3.37
C ARG A 103 -1.87 -9.39 -3.92
N ASP A 104 -1.90 -8.15 -3.43
CA ASP A 104 -2.82 -7.10 -3.85
C ASP A 104 -2.39 -6.40 -5.14
N LEU A 105 -1.33 -6.89 -5.80
CA LEU A 105 -0.73 -6.26 -6.97
C LEU A 105 -0.76 -7.21 -8.16
N SER A 106 -1.28 -6.71 -9.29
CA SER A 106 -1.51 -7.50 -10.50
C SER A 106 -0.25 -7.94 -11.24
N SER A 107 0.92 -7.40 -10.88
CA SER A 107 2.18 -7.74 -11.54
C SER A 107 3.36 -7.79 -10.57
N ARG A 108 4.36 -8.60 -10.93
CA ARG A 108 5.63 -8.69 -10.19
C ARG A 108 6.39 -7.36 -10.17
N HIS A 109 6.24 -6.53 -11.22
CA HIS A 109 6.87 -5.21 -11.25
C HIS A 109 6.29 -4.31 -10.16
N LYS A 110 4.96 -4.26 -10.03
CA LYS A 110 4.27 -3.51 -8.98
C LYS A 110 4.68 -4.00 -7.59
N ALA A 111 4.75 -5.32 -7.37
CA ALA A 111 5.22 -5.87 -6.09
C ALA A 111 6.67 -5.49 -5.77
N SER A 112 7.53 -5.37 -6.78
CA SER A 112 8.90 -4.84 -6.62
C SER A 112 8.87 -3.37 -6.19
N THR A 113 8.04 -2.53 -6.82
CA THR A 113 7.89 -1.12 -6.46
C THR A 113 7.40 -0.96 -5.02
N LEU A 114 6.40 -1.74 -4.58
CA LEU A 114 5.95 -1.74 -3.19
C LEU A 114 7.10 -2.08 -2.22
N SER A 115 7.92 -3.07 -2.57
CA SER A 115 9.07 -3.50 -1.76
C SER A 115 10.14 -2.40 -1.66
N GLU A 116 10.35 -1.65 -2.74
CA GLU A 116 11.21 -0.48 -2.75
C GLU A 116 10.66 0.61 -1.82
N TRP A 117 9.38 0.92 -1.91
CA TRP A 117 8.73 1.93 -1.06
C TRP A 117 8.77 1.51 0.42
N ALA A 118 8.55 0.24 0.74
CA ALA A 118 8.69 -0.29 2.10
C ALA A 118 10.12 -0.10 2.64
N THR A 119 11.13 -0.34 1.80
CA THR A 119 12.53 -0.15 2.16
C THR A 119 12.84 1.33 2.41
N PHE A 120 12.29 2.21 1.58
CA PHE A 120 12.40 3.66 1.71
C PHE A 120 11.82 4.13 3.04
N VAL A 121 10.57 3.78 3.32
CA VAL A 121 9.89 4.14 4.57
C VAL A 121 10.67 3.64 5.77
N ARG A 122 11.15 2.38 5.74
CA ARG A 122 11.98 1.84 6.82
C ARG A 122 13.22 2.69 7.08
N HIS A 123 13.91 3.17 6.04
CA HIS A 123 15.07 4.04 6.22
C HIS A 123 14.70 5.36 6.88
N VAL A 124 13.61 5.99 6.45
CA VAL A 124 13.14 7.24 7.06
C VAL A 124 12.74 7.00 8.53
N THR A 125 11.97 5.95 8.81
CA THR A 125 11.53 5.58 10.16
C THR A 125 12.72 5.32 11.09
N THR A 126 13.73 4.57 10.67
CA THR A 126 14.93 4.32 11.51
C THR A 126 15.63 5.61 11.93
N GLU A 127 15.68 6.60 11.06
CA GLU A 127 16.34 7.88 11.35
C GLU A 127 15.48 8.77 12.26
N ILE A 128 14.15 8.71 12.11
CA ILE A 128 13.21 9.34 13.04
C ILE A 128 13.33 8.74 14.43
N GLU A 129 13.35 7.41 14.53
CA GLU A 129 13.47 6.70 15.81
C GLU A 129 14.82 6.98 16.47
N SER A 130 15.91 7.04 15.68
CA SER A 130 17.23 7.42 16.18
C SER A 130 17.29 8.85 16.69
N GLU A 131 16.53 9.78 16.12
CA GLU A 131 16.49 11.18 16.57
C GLU A 131 15.58 11.38 17.78
N THR A 132 14.41 10.77 17.74
CA THR A 132 13.38 10.94 18.79
C THR A 132 13.68 10.07 20.02
N GLY A 133 14.59 9.10 19.91
CA GLY A 133 14.90 8.12 20.96
C GLY A 133 13.72 7.21 21.32
N SER A 134 12.69 7.19 20.48
CA SER A 134 11.40 6.52 20.71
C SER A 134 10.94 5.81 19.45
N ALA A 135 10.14 4.75 19.61
CA ALA A 135 9.51 4.05 18.50
C ALA A 135 8.61 4.99 17.67
N MET A 136 8.46 4.67 16.39
CA MET A 136 7.66 5.46 15.44
C MET A 136 6.23 5.73 15.98
N PRO A 137 5.81 6.99 16.12
CA PRO A 137 4.47 7.31 16.58
C PRO A 137 3.43 6.93 15.54
N LYS A 138 2.20 6.66 16.00
CA LYS A 138 1.05 6.47 15.10
C LYS A 138 0.67 7.81 14.48
N ILE A 139 1.02 7.98 13.22
CA ILE A 139 0.72 9.18 12.44
C ILE A 139 -0.80 9.32 12.27
N ARG A 140 -1.37 10.45 12.70
CA ARG A 140 -2.81 10.73 12.61
C ARG A 140 -3.15 11.81 11.60
N THR A 141 -2.22 12.72 11.33
CA THR A 141 -2.45 13.89 10.48
C THR A 141 -1.37 14.05 9.43
N GLU A 142 -1.71 14.64 8.28
CA GLU A 142 -0.75 14.90 7.21
C GLU A 142 0.38 15.83 7.71
N ALA A 143 0.04 16.89 8.46
CA ALA A 143 1.04 17.81 9.04
C ALA A 143 2.06 17.11 9.96
N GLU A 144 1.60 16.16 10.77
CA GLU A 144 2.48 15.32 11.59
C GLU A 144 3.40 14.45 10.71
N ALA A 145 2.85 13.87 9.64
CA ALA A 145 3.61 13.06 8.70
C ALA A 145 4.69 13.87 7.98
N GLU A 146 4.42 15.11 7.57
CA GLU A 146 5.40 16.02 6.97
C GLU A 146 6.53 16.34 7.96
N LYS A 147 6.17 16.68 9.20
CA LYS A 147 7.15 17.01 10.24
C LYS A 147 8.09 15.83 10.51
N LEU A 148 7.54 14.63 10.69
CA LEU A 148 8.32 13.41 10.89
C LEU A 148 9.19 13.09 9.68
N PHE A 149 8.65 13.26 8.47
CA PHE A 149 9.39 13.08 7.24
C PHE A 149 10.60 14.04 7.14
N ALA A 150 10.41 15.32 7.45
CA ALA A 150 11.48 16.30 7.46
C ALA A 150 12.60 15.94 8.45
N ILE A 151 12.25 15.45 9.65
CA ILE A 151 13.22 14.95 10.64
C ILE A 151 14.05 13.80 10.05
N GLY A 152 13.39 12.79 9.49
CA GLY A 152 14.06 11.62 8.93
C GLY A 152 14.97 11.97 7.75
N ILE A 153 14.48 12.79 6.80
CA ILE A 153 15.26 13.20 5.62
C ILE A 153 16.47 14.06 5.98
N ASN A 154 16.35 14.99 6.94
CA ASN A 154 17.47 15.84 7.32
C ASN A 154 18.61 15.06 7.99
N ARG A 155 18.29 13.95 8.67
CA ARG A 155 19.26 13.03 9.27
C ARG A 155 19.93 12.11 8.25
N LEU A 156 19.22 11.76 7.18
CA LEU A 156 19.76 10.94 6.12
C LEU A 156 20.92 11.64 5.41
N LYS A 157 22.12 11.11 5.63
CA LYS A 157 23.33 11.49 4.88
C LYS A 157 23.22 10.99 3.43
N LEU A 158 22.39 11.62 2.62
CA LEU A 158 22.30 11.36 1.19
C LEU A 158 23.57 11.88 0.52
N LEU A 159 24.18 11.08 -0.34
CA LEU A 159 25.31 11.56 -1.13
C LEU A 159 24.86 12.74 -2.02
N PRO A 160 25.68 13.80 -2.15
CA PRO A 160 25.41 14.86 -3.09
C PRO A 160 25.26 14.28 -4.49
N THR A 161 24.14 14.57 -5.14
CA THR A 161 24.00 14.21 -6.55
C THR A 161 24.81 15.22 -7.36
N ILE A 162 25.58 14.75 -8.35
CA ILE A 162 26.47 15.57 -9.23
C ILE A 162 25.75 16.78 -9.87
N ARG A 163 24.41 16.79 -9.88
CA ARG A 163 23.60 17.96 -10.25
C ARG A 163 22.61 18.24 -9.12
N ALA A 164 22.58 19.49 -8.64
CA ALA A 164 21.51 19.99 -7.78
C ALA A 164 20.18 19.85 -8.54
N ARG A 165 19.39 18.82 -8.21
CA ARG A 165 18.07 18.62 -8.78
C ARG A 165 17.04 18.89 -7.69
N ARG A 166 16.00 19.63 -8.06
CA ARG A 166 14.88 20.02 -7.19
C ARG A 166 14.35 18.77 -6.47
N GLY A 167 14.15 18.84 -5.15
CA GLY A 167 13.74 17.71 -4.31
C GLY A 167 12.46 17.00 -4.79
N SER A 168 11.59 17.71 -5.52
CA SER A 168 10.39 17.19 -6.18
C SER A 168 10.65 16.26 -7.39
N GLN A 169 11.91 16.09 -7.81
CA GLN A 169 12.29 15.28 -8.97
C GLN A 169 13.07 14.02 -8.59
N LEU A 170 13.40 13.85 -7.31
CA LEU A 170 13.97 12.60 -6.82
C LEU A 170 12.83 11.59 -6.76
N GLN A 171 12.86 10.56 -7.60
CA GLN A 171 11.97 9.41 -7.40
C GLN A 171 12.48 8.57 -6.21
N VAL A 172 11.59 7.83 -5.56
CA VAL A 172 11.93 6.89 -4.47
C VAL A 172 13.11 5.96 -4.85
N SER A 173 13.14 5.49 -6.10
CA SER A 173 14.21 4.64 -6.63
C SER A 173 15.59 5.33 -6.59
N MET A 174 15.63 6.62 -6.93
CA MET A 174 16.85 7.43 -6.89
C MET A 174 17.28 7.74 -5.46
N PHE A 175 16.33 8.04 -4.57
CA PHE A 175 16.60 8.20 -3.15
C PHE A 175 17.28 6.94 -2.58
N LEU A 176 16.71 5.75 -2.82
CA LEU A 176 17.29 4.49 -2.33
C LEU A 176 18.68 4.23 -2.89
N ARG A 177 18.93 4.62 -4.14
CA ARG A 177 20.26 4.54 -4.74
C ARG A 177 21.27 5.38 -3.95
N LEU A 178 20.94 6.63 -3.63
CA LEU A 178 21.81 7.53 -2.87
C LEU A 178 22.06 7.01 -1.44
N VAL A 179 21.04 6.49 -0.76
CA VAL A 179 21.21 5.87 0.57
C VAL A 179 22.16 4.66 0.52
N ARG A 180 22.02 3.81 -0.50
CA ARG A 180 22.90 2.64 -0.68
C ARG A 180 24.33 3.06 -0.99
N GLU A 181 24.52 4.04 -1.87
CA GLU A 181 25.84 4.58 -2.19
C GLU A 181 26.49 5.22 -0.95
N ALA A 182 25.75 6.01 -0.15
CA ALA A 182 26.24 6.60 1.10
C ALA A 182 26.69 5.55 2.11
N LYS A 183 25.89 4.48 2.28
CA LYS A 183 26.24 3.35 3.17
C LYS A 183 27.50 2.61 2.70
N LYS A 184 27.69 2.48 1.38
CA LYS A 184 28.90 1.87 0.81
C LYS A 184 30.14 2.74 1.03
N VAL A 185 30.01 4.07 0.94
CA VAL A 185 31.10 4.99 1.26
C VAL A 185 31.45 4.93 2.75
N ALA A 186 30.45 4.89 3.63
CA ALA A 186 30.67 4.80 5.08
C ALA A 186 31.22 3.43 5.54
N ASN A 187 30.89 2.34 4.82
CA ASN A 187 31.43 1.02 5.09
C ASN A 187 31.75 0.29 3.75
N PRO A 188 33.01 0.37 3.28
CA PRO A 188 33.44 -0.27 2.03
C PRO A 188 33.28 -1.79 2.02
N ASN A 189 33.29 -2.43 3.20
CA ASN A 189 33.15 -3.87 3.39
C ASN A 189 31.67 -4.31 3.56
N ALA A 190 30.71 -3.38 3.47
CA ALA A 190 29.30 -3.74 3.53
C ALA A 190 28.93 -4.71 2.41
N ARG A 191 28.15 -5.75 2.75
CA ARG A 191 27.73 -6.80 1.82
C ARG A 191 27.06 -6.21 0.58
N SER A 192 27.80 -6.19 -0.53
CA SER A 192 27.32 -5.77 -1.84
C SER A 192 26.81 -7.01 -2.59
N VAL A 193 25.52 -7.05 -2.92
CA VAL A 193 25.01 -8.05 -3.86
C VAL A 193 25.44 -7.61 -5.26
N PRO A 194 26.27 -8.38 -5.99
CA PRO A 194 26.69 -7.99 -7.33
C PRO A 194 25.46 -7.80 -8.22
N PHE A 195 25.44 -6.69 -8.95
CA PHE A 195 24.35 -6.37 -9.86
C PHE A 195 24.24 -7.46 -10.93
N ARG A 196 23.18 -8.26 -10.87
CA ARG A 196 22.86 -9.25 -11.91
C ARG A 196 21.95 -8.56 -12.94
N LYS A 197 22.45 -8.35 -14.16
CA LYS A 197 21.61 -7.91 -15.29
C LYS A 197 20.43 -8.88 -15.42
N ARG A 198 19.21 -8.37 -15.34
CA ARG A 198 18.01 -9.15 -15.69
C ARG A 198 18.13 -9.54 -17.17
N LYS A 199 18.00 -10.84 -17.48
CA LYS A 199 17.83 -11.30 -18.87
C LYS A 199 16.57 -10.63 -19.42
N ARG A 200 16.72 -9.70 -20.36
CA ARG A 200 15.61 -9.25 -21.19
C ARG A 200 15.23 -10.45 -22.07
N VAL A 201 13.99 -10.93 -21.95
CA VAL A 201 13.42 -11.82 -22.96
C VAL A 201 13.28 -10.97 -24.21
N LYS A 202 14.04 -11.32 -25.25
CA LYS A 202 13.90 -10.72 -26.58
C LYS A 202 12.51 -11.16 -27.08
N PRO A 203 11.60 -10.26 -27.48
CA PRO A 203 10.37 -10.68 -28.14
C PRO A 203 10.78 -11.50 -29.36
N GLY A 204 10.38 -12.77 -29.39
CA GLY A 204 10.66 -13.65 -30.52
C GLY A 204 10.01 -13.07 -31.76
N ASN A 205 10.75 -13.01 -32.86
CA ASN A 205 10.18 -12.78 -34.17
C ASN A 205 9.19 -13.91 -34.44
N THR A 206 7.89 -13.62 -34.39
CA THR A 206 6.87 -14.43 -35.04
C THR A 206 7.09 -14.26 -36.53
N THR A 207 7.85 -15.16 -37.15
CA THR A 207 7.76 -15.38 -38.59
C THR A 207 6.43 -16.08 -38.81
N VAL A 208 5.54 -15.40 -39.52
CA VAL A 208 4.29 -15.96 -40.04
C VAL A 208 4.68 -16.62 -41.36
N GLU A 209 4.53 -17.93 -41.44
CA GLU A 209 4.27 -18.66 -42.69
C GLU A 209 2.96 -19.44 -42.49
#